data_AF-A0A7X6SM67-F1
#
_entry.id   AF-A0A7X6SM67-F1
#
_cell.length_a   1.000
_cell.length_b   1.000
_cell.length_c   1.000
_cell.angle_alpha   90.00
_cell.angle_beta   90.00
_cell.angle_gamma   90.00
#
_symmetry.space_group_name_H-M   'P 1'
#
loop_
_entity.id
_entity.type
_entity.pdbx_description
1 polymer ?
#
loop_
_entity_poly.entity_id
_entity_poly.type
_entity_poly.pdbx_seq_one_letter_code
_entity_poly.pdbx_strand_id
1 'polypeptide(L)'
;MTKSTNHPRYDNQKPMLEPVSLGYQRVFSGAEYKKLQDGLWAEDMDDKWDIYMYGETVHISRSWTGHEMFRLKLRKVDDGFEIIDVQAEASSGRRILPTADDMTLEILDRVLSQKLMEANEA
;
A
#
# COMPACT_ATOMS: atom_id res chain seq x y z
N MET A 1 -18.69 7.80 6.82
CA MET A 1 -17.41 7.63 6.10
C MET A 1 -16.41 8.60 6.71
N THR A 2 -15.85 8.22 7.85
CA THR A 2 -14.90 9.07 8.58
C THR A 2 -13.56 9.01 7.88
N LYS A 3 -13.15 10.13 7.26
CA LYS A 3 -11.77 10.37 6.90
C LYS A 3 -10.98 10.39 8.22
N SER A 4 -10.42 9.25 8.62
CA SER A 4 -9.42 9.25 9.69
C SER A 4 -8.23 10.04 9.14
N THR A 5 -7.93 11.14 9.82
CA THR A 5 -6.76 12.01 9.62
C THR A 5 -6.49 12.43 8.17
N ASN A 6 -6.92 13.63 7.77
CA ASN A 6 -6.57 14.23 6.48
C ASN A 6 -5.07 14.65 6.52
N HIS A 7 -4.16 13.67 6.53
CA HIS A 7 -2.72 13.87 6.49
C HIS A 7 -2.36 14.70 5.24
N PRO A 8 -1.52 15.75 5.36
CA PRO A 8 -1.27 16.68 4.25
C PRO A 8 -0.70 16.02 2.99
N ARG A 9 -0.12 14.82 3.11
CA ARG A 9 0.37 14.07 1.95
C ARG A 9 -0.74 13.39 1.13
N TYR A 10 -1.99 13.32 1.59
CA TYR A 10 -3.08 12.79 0.76
C TYR A 10 -3.26 13.59 -0.54
N ASP A 11 -3.15 14.92 -0.47
CA ASP A 11 -3.34 15.81 -1.62
C ASP A 11 -2.20 15.70 -2.64
N ASN A 12 -1.06 15.11 -2.26
CA ASN A 12 0.10 14.91 -3.12
C ASN A 12 0.14 13.53 -3.81
N GLN A 13 -0.84 12.66 -3.52
CA GLN A 13 -0.88 11.32 -4.10
C GLN A 13 -1.34 11.37 -5.56
N LYS A 14 -0.63 10.65 -6.43
CA LYS A 14 -0.89 10.57 -7.87
C LYS A 14 -1.23 9.12 -8.21
N PRO A 15 -2.42 8.86 -8.78
CA PRO A 15 -2.86 7.51 -9.07
C PRO A 15 -1.98 6.85 -10.16
N MET A 16 -2.04 5.52 -10.21
CA MET A 16 -1.45 4.73 -11.28
C MET A 16 -1.93 5.17 -12.66
N LEU A 17 -1.04 5.13 -13.66
CA LEU A 17 -1.34 5.36 -15.07
C LEU A 17 -1.68 4.07 -15.80
N GLU A 18 -0.90 3.01 -15.58
CA GLU A 18 -1.04 1.73 -16.27
C GLU A 18 -1.13 0.59 -15.24
N PRO A 19 -2.28 0.44 -14.53
CA PRO A 19 -2.44 -0.61 -13.54
C PRO A 19 -2.47 -2.00 -14.19
N VAL A 20 -1.66 -2.92 -13.67
CA VAL A 20 -1.66 -4.34 -14.05
C VAL A 20 -1.96 -5.20 -12.83
N SER A 21 -2.76 -6.26 -13.02
CA SER A 21 -3.11 -7.17 -11.93
C SER A 21 -1.97 -8.10 -11.56
N LEU A 22 -1.79 -8.37 -10.27
CA LEU A 22 -0.80 -9.29 -9.74
C LEU A 22 -1.46 -10.44 -8.96
N GLY A 23 -0.87 -11.64 -9.06
CA GLY A 23 -1.30 -12.81 -8.30
C GLY A 23 -0.74 -12.83 -6.87
N TYR A 24 -1.17 -11.89 -6.02
CA TYR A 24 -0.72 -11.78 -4.63
C TYR A 24 -1.84 -12.06 -3.63
N GLN A 25 -1.54 -12.79 -2.56
CA GLN A 25 -2.49 -13.14 -1.52
C GLN A 25 -1.88 -12.87 -0.14
N ARG A 26 -2.67 -12.24 0.73
CA ARG A 26 -2.36 -12.05 2.16
C ARG A 26 -3.66 -11.83 2.92
N VAL A 27 -3.68 -12.26 4.18
CA VAL A 27 -4.74 -11.94 5.14
C VAL A 27 -4.13 -11.05 6.20
N PHE A 28 -4.79 -9.94 6.49
CA PHE A 28 -4.44 -9.01 7.57
C PHE A 28 -5.29 -9.33 8.79
N SER A 29 -4.65 -9.42 9.95
CA SER A 29 -5.33 -9.44 11.23
C SER A 29 -6.13 -8.15 11.46
N GLY A 30 -7.07 -8.17 12.41
CA GLY A 30 -7.81 -6.96 12.78
C GLY A 30 -6.90 -5.82 13.27
N ALA A 31 -5.77 -6.14 13.91
CA ALA A 31 -4.78 -5.17 14.36
C ALA A 31 -4.00 -4.54 13.19
N GLU A 32 -3.55 -5.35 12.23
CA GLU A 32 -2.92 -4.85 11.01
C GLU A 32 -3.89 -3.99 10.18
N TYR A 33 -5.14 -4.44 10.04
CA TYR A 33 -6.17 -3.66 9.34
C TYR A 33 -6.38 -2.29 9.98
N LYS A 34 -6.46 -2.24 11.31
CA LYS A 34 -6.60 -0.97 12.03
C LYS A 34 -5.45 0.00 11.72
N LYS A 35 -4.21 -0.50 11.66
CA LYS A 35 -3.04 0.31 11.28
C LYS A 35 -3.13 0.83 9.84
N LEU A 36 -3.58 -0.01 8.91
CA LEU A 36 -3.82 0.41 7.54
C LEU A 36 -4.87 1.52 7.45
N GLN A 37 -5.92 1.46 8.29
CA GLN A 37 -6.93 2.52 8.39
C GLN A 37 -6.38 3.84 8.95
N ASP A 38 -5.46 3.75 9.92
CA ASP A 38 -4.82 4.93 10.53
C ASP A 38 -3.76 5.55 9.59
N GLY A 39 -3.27 4.78 8.61
CA GLY A 39 -2.28 5.16 7.62
C GLY A 39 -0.85 5.03 8.15
N LEU A 40 0.07 4.57 7.29
CA LEU A 40 1.48 4.36 7.60
C LEU A 40 2.31 5.28 6.70
N TRP A 41 2.54 6.50 7.19
CA TRP A 41 3.25 7.55 6.47
C TRP A 41 4.75 7.43 6.68
N ALA A 42 5.53 7.75 5.66
CA ALA A 42 6.97 7.80 5.80
C ALA A 42 7.42 8.92 6.75
N GLU A 43 8.29 8.61 7.71
CA GLU A 43 8.78 9.62 8.66
C GLU A 43 10.04 10.35 8.17
N ASP A 44 10.87 9.68 7.38
CA ASP A 44 12.13 10.23 6.84
C ASP A 44 12.39 9.85 5.37
N MET A 45 13.60 10.15 4.88
CA MET A 45 14.00 9.92 3.47
C MET A 45 14.38 8.47 3.16
N ASP A 46 14.74 7.69 4.17
CA ASP A 46 15.04 6.26 4.02
C ASP A 46 13.73 5.45 4.01
N ASP A 47 12.70 5.98 4.66
CA ASP A 47 11.33 5.53 4.55
C ASP A 47 10.68 5.98 3.23
N LYS A 48 10.72 5.05 2.29
CA LYS A 48 10.42 5.32 0.89
C LYS A 48 8.95 5.18 0.52
N TRP A 49 8.08 4.91 1.49
CA TRP A 49 6.72 4.44 1.22
C TRP A 49 5.69 5.08 2.14
N ASP A 50 4.62 5.57 1.52
CA ASP A 50 3.38 5.92 2.20
C ASP A 50 2.35 4.81 1.94
N ILE A 51 1.68 4.32 2.99
CA ILE A 51 0.53 3.41 2.89
C ILE A 51 -0.69 4.09 3.49
N TYR A 52 -1.79 4.14 2.76
CA TYR A 52 -3.02 4.77 3.23
C TYR A 52 -4.24 4.06 2.67
N MET A 53 -5.41 4.34 3.27
CA MET A 53 -6.62 3.60 2.96
C MET A 53 -7.80 4.52 2.61
N TYR A 54 -8.52 4.17 1.56
CA TYR A 54 -9.82 4.76 1.21
C TYR A 54 -10.88 3.67 1.10
N GLY A 55 -11.83 3.69 2.05
CA GLY A 55 -12.85 2.65 2.14
C GLY A 55 -12.23 1.29 2.43
N GLU A 56 -12.29 0.39 1.45
CA GLU A 56 -11.74 -0.97 1.50
C GLU A 56 -10.48 -1.13 0.65
N THR A 57 -9.94 -0.03 0.11
CA THR A 57 -8.78 -0.03 -0.78
C THR A 57 -7.57 0.56 -0.08
N VAL A 58 -6.48 -0.20 -0.04
CA VAL A 58 -5.16 0.24 0.41
C VAL A 58 -4.37 0.72 -0.79
N HIS A 59 -3.72 1.86 -0.63
CA HIS A 59 -2.88 2.49 -1.64
C HIS A 59 -1.46 2.60 -1.09
N ILE A 60 -0.48 2.24 -1.92
CA ILE A 60 0.94 2.28 -1.56
C ILE A 60 1.66 3.15 -2.58
N SER A 61 2.27 4.23 -2.10
CA SER A 61 2.86 5.26 -2.94
C SER A 61 4.29 5.59 -2.50
N ARG A 62 5.08 6.15 -3.41
CA ARG A 62 6.43 6.64 -3.08
C ARG A 62 6.33 7.96 -2.33
N SER A 63 6.92 8.04 -1.14
CA SER A 63 6.77 9.18 -0.23
C SER A 63 7.24 10.52 -0.80
N TRP A 64 8.17 10.53 -1.76
CA TRP A 64 8.75 11.76 -2.34
C TRP A 64 8.20 12.16 -3.70
N THR A 65 7.46 11.30 -4.39
CA THR A 65 6.83 11.65 -5.68
C THR A 65 5.31 11.63 -5.62
N GLY A 66 4.75 10.97 -4.61
CA GLY A 66 3.34 10.65 -4.49
C GLY A 66 2.86 9.62 -5.52
N HIS A 67 3.72 9.01 -6.33
CA HIS A 67 3.28 8.05 -7.34
C HIS A 67 2.81 6.76 -6.66
N GLU A 68 1.55 6.41 -6.89
CA GLU A 68 0.96 5.13 -6.47
C GLU A 68 1.60 3.99 -7.25
N MET A 69 2.20 3.04 -6.53
CA MET A 69 2.89 1.89 -7.08
C MET A 69 2.09 0.60 -6.92
N PHE A 70 1.31 0.50 -5.84
CA PHE A 70 0.43 -0.64 -5.60
C PHE A 70 -0.92 -0.20 -5.08
N ARG A 71 -1.93 -1.00 -5.38
CA ARG A 71 -3.28 -0.87 -4.86
C ARG A 71 -3.82 -2.24 -4.49
N LEU A 72 -4.35 -2.38 -3.28
CA LEU A 72 -4.88 -3.63 -2.76
C LEU A 72 -6.35 -3.41 -2.40
N LYS A 73 -7.24 -4.26 -2.90
CA LYS A 73 -8.63 -4.28 -2.44
C LYS A 73 -8.80 -5.34 -1.39
N LEU A 74 -9.35 -4.95 -0.24
CA LEU A 74 -9.57 -5.85 0.88
C LEU A 74 -11.04 -6.24 0.99
N ARG A 75 -11.29 -7.41 1.56
CA ARG A 75 -12.61 -7.85 1.98
C ARG A 75 -12.54 -8.43 3.38
N LYS A 76 -13.53 -8.10 4.20
CA LYS A 76 -13.68 -8.72 5.52
C LYS A 76 -14.00 -10.20 5.38
N VAL A 77 -13.28 -11.04 6.11
CA VAL A 77 -13.51 -12.48 6.26
C VAL A 77 -13.70 -12.81 7.74
N ASP A 78 -13.98 -14.08 8.05
CA ASP A 78 -14.24 -14.53 9.42
C ASP A 78 -13.08 -14.20 10.37
N ASP A 79 -11.84 -14.37 9.89
CA ASP A 79 -10.61 -14.10 10.66
C ASP A 79 -9.74 -13.02 9.97
N GLY A 80 -10.28 -11.79 9.92
CA GLY A 80 -9.53 -10.62 9.47
C GLY A 80 -9.98 -10.09 8.10
N PHE A 81 -9.01 -9.69 7.28
CA PHE A 81 -9.24 -9.02 6.01
C PHE A 81 -8.32 -9.58 4.93
N GLU A 82 -8.89 -10.22 3.92
CA GLU A 82 -8.12 -10.80 2.82
C GLU A 82 -7.96 -9.81 1.66
N ILE A 83 -6.86 -9.93 0.94
CA ILE A 83 -6.68 -9.29 -0.35
C ILE A 83 -7.48 -10.04 -1.42
N ILE A 84 -8.36 -9.33 -2.13
CA ILE A 84 -9.17 -9.88 -3.23
C ILE A 84 -8.77 -9.37 -4.62
N ASP A 85 -7.99 -8.29 -4.69
CA ASP A 85 -7.42 -7.75 -5.92
C ASP A 85 -6.13 -6.99 -5.60
N VAL A 86 -5.12 -7.12 -6.46
CA VAL A 86 -3.86 -6.38 -6.39
C VAL A 86 -3.52 -5.83 -7.74
N GLN A 87 -3.22 -4.53 -7.78
CA GLN A 87 -2.75 -3.83 -8.96
C GLN A 87 -1.40 -3.19 -8.68
N ALA A 88 -0.55 -3.14 -9.70
CA ALA A 88 0.72 -2.41 -9.68
C ALA A 88 0.86 -1.49 -10.89
N GLU A 89 1.65 -0.43 -10.75
CA GLU A 89 1.97 0.49 -11.83
C GLU A 89 2.93 -0.15 -12.85
N ALA A 90 2.51 -0.22 -14.12
CA ALA A 90 3.32 -0.75 -15.21
C ALA A 90 3.94 0.34 -16.12
N SER A 91 3.60 1.63 -15.95
CA SER A 91 4.09 2.68 -16.83
C SER A 91 5.60 2.88 -16.69
N SER A 92 6.32 2.74 -17.81
CA SER A 92 7.78 2.81 -17.87
C SER A 92 8.37 4.14 -17.38
N GLY A 93 7.62 5.25 -17.53
CA GLY A 93 8.04 6.58 -17.07
C GLY A 93 7.87 6.83 -15.56
N ARG A 94 7.17 5.93 -14.85
CA ARG A 94 6.97 6.02 -13.38
C ARG A 94 7.52 4.81 -12.63
N ARG A 95 7.84 3.72 -13.33
CA ARG A 95 8.40 2.51 -12.74
C ARG A 95 9.78 2.74 -12.15
N ILE A 96 9.91 2.40 -10.88
CA ILE A 96 11.19 2.04 -10.23
C ILE A 96 11.25 0.50 -10.03
N LEU A 97 10.14 -0.21 -10.24
CA LEU A 97 10.01 -1.65 -10.01
C LEU A 97 10.48 -2.46 -11.25
N PRO A 98 11.22 -3.57 -11.04
CA PRO A 98 11.64 -4.48 -12.10
C PRO A 98 10.45 -5.05 -12.88
N THR A 99 10.70 -5.49 -14.12
CA THR A 99 9.71 -6.05 -15.04
C THR A 99 9.32 -7.50 -14.77
N ALA A 100 10.02 -8.18 -13.87
CA ALA A 100 9.62 -9.51 -13.43
C ALA A 100 8.56 -9.38 -12.34
N ASP A 101 7.42 -10.05 -12.55
CA ASP A 101 6.31 -10.09 -11.60
C ASP A 101 6.78 -10.56 -10.21
N ASP A 102 7.64 -11.59 -10.15
CA ASP A 102 8.17 -12.14 -8.90
C ASP A 102 8.90 -11.08 -8.05
N MET A 103 9.79 -10.28 -8.67
CA MET A 103 10.48 -9.20 -7.95
C MET A 103 9.53 -8.08 -7.53
N THR A 104 8.44 -7.86 -8.27
CA THR A 104 7.41 -6.87 -7.91
C THR A 104 6.62 -7.33 -6.69
N LEU A 105 6.29 -8.62 -6.61
CA LEU A 105 5.62 -9.24 -5.46
C LEU A 105 6.50 -9.22 -4.21
N GLU A 106 7.79 -9.52 -4.34
CA GLU A 106 8.74 -9.45 -3.22
C GLU A 106 8.84 -8.03 -2.63
N ILE A 107 8.83 -7.00 -3.49
CA ILE A 107 8.86 -5.61 -3.02
C ILE A 107 7.56 -5.27 -2.28
N LEU A 108 6.40 -5.68 -2.81
CA LEU A 108 5.12 -5.47 -2.14
C LEU A 108 5.09 -6.11 -0.76
N ASP A 109 5.44 -7.40 -0.64
CA ASP A 109 5.41 -8.08 0.64
C ASP A 109 6.39 -7.48 1.64
N ARG A 110 7.62 -7.17 1.21
CA ARG A 110 8.62 -6.53 2.07
C ARG A 110 8.13 -5.20 2.63
N VAL A 111 7.54 -4.35 1.78
CA VAL A 111 7.03 -3.03 2.20
C VAL A 111 5.89 -3.17 3.21
N LEU A 112 4.93 -4.06 2.94
CA LEU A 112 3.82 -4.33 3.86
C LEU A 112 4.33 -4.84 5.21
N SER A 113 5.19 -5.85 5.19
CA SER A 113 5.71 -6.49 6.39
C SER A 113 6.55 -5.54 7.24
N GLN A 114 7.43 -4.75 6.62
CA GLN A 114 8.23 -3.74 7.32
C GLN A 114 7.33 -2.71 8.00
N LYS A 115 6.43 -2.06 7.26
CA LYS A 115 5.57 -0.99 7.77
C LYS A 115 4.64 -1.44 8.88
N LEU A 116 4.08 -2.64 8.76
CA LEU A 116 3.19 -3.19 9.79
C LEU A 116 3.96 -3.59 11.06
N MET A 117 5.20 -4.05 10.92
CA MET A 117 6.10 -4.36 12.03
C MET A 117 6.54 -3.09 12.77
N GLU A 118 7.01 -2.06 12.06
CA GLU A 118 7.40 -0.77 12.66
C GLU A 118 6.24 -0.15 13.45
N ALA A 119 5.02 -0.23 12.93
CA ALA A 119 3.83 0.24 13.63
C ALA A 119 3.41 -0.63 14.84
N ASN A 120 4.01 -1.79 15.10
CA ASN A 120 3.79 -2.57 16.34
C ASN A 120 4.67 -2.05 17.49
N GLU A 121 5.75 -1.35 17.17
CA GLU A 121 6.77 -0.92 18.12
C GLU A 121 6.59 0.55 18.57
N ALA A 122 5.71 1.30 17.89
CA ALA A 122 5.34 2.68 18.18
C ALA A 122 4.13 2.78 19.15
#